data_AF-A0AAW9NUJ0-F1
#
_entry.id   AF-A0AAW9NUJ0-F1
#
_cell.length_a   1.000
_cell.length_b   1.000
_cell.length_c   1.000
_cell.angle_alpha   90.00
_cell.angle_beta   90.00
_cell.angle_gamma   90.00
#
_symmetry.space_group_name_H-M   'P 1'
#
loop_
_entity.id
_entity.type
_entity.pdbx_description
1 polymer ?
#
loop_
_entity_poly.entity_id
_entity_poly.type
_entity_poly.pdbx_seq_one_letter_code
_entity_poly.pdbx_strand_id
1 'polypeptide(L)'
;MDTDAQVVVQFEFRRITGVHPVTVVWHAPNKKIAQVSEHLLFADEENESVRMWFWLDLNQEDRQKMLGNWKIQLLIDGDYILEDTFAVHHMELYSSDGQALEI
;
A
#
# COMPACT_ATOMS: atom_id res chain seq x y z
N MET A 1 -3.40 -2.21 -22.18
CA MET A 1 -3.76 -1.47 -20.97
C MET A 1 -2.70 -1.74 -19.93
N ASP A 2 -1.84 -0.77 -19.63
CA ASP A 2 -1.04 -0.81 -18.41
C ASP A 2 -1.91 -0.20 -17.30
N THR A 3 -2.61 -1.07 -16.59
CA THR A 3 -3.14 -0.73 -15.26
C THR A 3 -2.02 -0.99 -14.27
N ASP A 4 -1.86 -0.16 -13.24
CA ASP A 4 -0.85 -0.40 -12.22
C ASP A 4 -1.01 -1.82 -11.66
N ALA A 5 0.06 -2.60 -11.77
CA ALA A 5 0.08 -3.98 -11.32
C ALA A 5 0.10 -4.07 -9.79
N GLN A 6 0.65 -3.06 -9.13
CA GLN A 6 0.95 -3.08 -7.71
C GLN A 6 0.86 -1.68 -7.10
N VAL A 7 0.53 -1.63 -5.81
CA VAL A 7 0.67 -0.44 -4.97
C VAL A 7 1.79 -0.69 -3.97
N VAL A 8 2.56 0.36 -3.69
CA VAL A 8 3.68 0.33 -2.75
C VAL A 8 3.47 1.38 -1.70
N VAL A 9 3.68 1.00 -0.44
CA VAL A 9 3.89 1.96 0.64
C VAL A 9 5.31 1.81 1.16
N GLN A 10 5.99 2.93 1.33
CA GLN A 10 7.32 3.00 1.92
C GLN A 10 7.23 3.71 3.27
N PHE A 11 7.78 3.07 4.30
CA PHE A 11 7.99 3.70 5.61
C PHE A 11 9.48 3.94 5.83
N GLU A 12 9.83 5.09 6.41
CA GLU A 12 11.17 5.40 6.88
C GLU A 12 11.17 5.48 8.41
N PHE A 13 12.00 4.67 9.04
CA PHE A 13 12.15 4.60 10.49
C PHE A 13 13.50 5.18 10.90
N ARG A 14 13.54 5.87 12.04
CA ARG A 14 14.75 6.46 12.61
C ARG A 14 14.81 6.15 14.09
N ARG A 15 16.01 6.22 14.67
CA ARG A 15 16.24 5.97 16.11
C ARG A 15 15.70 4.62 16.57
N ILE A 16 15.97 3.59 15.78
CA ILE A 16 15.51 2.23 16.03
C ILE A 16 16.37 1.62 17.13
N THR A 17 15.74 1.09 18.18
CA THR A 17 16.44 0.45 19.31
C THR A 17 15.85 -0.92 19.57
N GLY A 18 16.56 -1.98 19.14
CA GLY A 18 16.09 -3.35 19.24
C GLY A 18 15.46 -3.86 17.95
N VAL A 19 14.62 -4.90 18.06
CA VAL A 19 13.95 -5.56 16.94
C VAL A 19 12.45 -5.41 17.12
N HIS A 20 11.76 -4.88 16.13
CA HIS A 20 10.33 -4.60 16.17
C HIS A 20 9.62 -5.25 14.97
N PRO A 21 8.56 -6.05 15.16
CA PRO A 21 7.65 -6.38 14.07
C PRO A 21 6.91 -5.13 13.59
N VAL A 22 6.93 -4.92 12.28
CA VAL A 22 6.20 -3.88 11.57
C VAL A 22 5.14 -4.56 10.72
N THR A 23 3.88 -4.30 11.03
CA THR A 23 2.72 -4.88 10.35
C THR A 23 1.99 -3.82 9.55
N VAL A 24 1.70 -4.11 8.29
CA VAL A 24 0.86 -3.29 7.41
C VAL A 24 -0.42 -4.05 7.08
N VAL A 25 -1.56 -3.48 7.44
CA VAL A 25 -2.89 -4.01 7.15
C VAL A 25 -3.50 -3.23 6.00
N TRP A 26 -3.82 -3.93 4.92
CA TRP A 26 -4.44 -3.38 3.73
C TRP A 26 -5.93 -3.67 3.77
N HIS A 27 -6.74 -2.62 3.82
CA HIS A 27 -8.20 -2.69 3.78
C HIS A 27 -8.68 -2.36 2.37
N ALA A 28 -9.40 -3.30 1.77
CA ALA A 28 -10.03 -3.11 0.47
C ALA A 28 -11.17 -2.06 0.55
N PRO A 29 -11.65 -1.56 -0.61
CA PRO A 29 -12.74 -0.58 -0.67
C PRO A 29 -14.04 -1.03 -0.01
N ASN A 30 -14.26 -2.33 0.09
CA ASN A 30 -15.37 -2.94 0.82
C ASN A 30 -15.18 -2.99 2.35
N LYS A 31 -14.13 -2.34 2.88
CA LYS A 31 -13.73 -2.26 4.30
C LYS A 31 -13.31 -3.60 4.93
N LYS A 32 -13.08 -4.64 4.13
CA LYS A 32 -12.50 -5.89 4.63
C LYS A 32 -10.98 -5.85 4.53
N ILE A 33 -10.32 -6.58 5.41
CA ILE A 33 -8.88 -6.84 5.31
C ILE A 33 -8.64 -7.66 4.04
N ALA A 34 -7.86 -7.12 3.12
CA ALA A 34 -7.45 -7.77 1.89
C ALA A 34 -6.10 -8.49 2.07
N GLN A 35 -5.16 -7.84 2.75
CA GLN A 35 -3.82 -8.37 2.97
C GLN A 35 -3.27 -7.88 4.31
N VAL A 36 -2.45 -8.71 4.94
CA VAL A 36 -1.59 -8.32 6.06
C VAL A 36 -0.17 -8.68 5.67
N SER A 37 0.74 -7.73 5.80
CA SER A 37 2.17 -7.92 5.55
C SER A 37 2.94 -7.59 6.82
N GLU A 38 3.90 -8.43 7.20
CA GLU A 38 4.71 -8.23 8.40
C GLU A 38 6.18 -8.42 8.06
N HIS A 39 7.01 -7.48 8.50
CA HIS A 39 8.46 -7.52 8.36
C HIS A 39 9.11 -7.11 9.69
N LEU A 40 10.35 -7.55 9.94
CA LEU A 40 11.11 -7.14 11.11
C LEU A 40 11.92 -5.88 10.80
N LEU A 41 11.82 -4.89 11.69
CA LEU A 41 12.61 -3.68 11.72
C LEU A 41 13.72 -3.81 12.75
N PHE A 42 14.95 -3.67 12.29
CA PHE A 42 16.14 -3.54 13.13
C PHE A 42 17.15 -2.66 12.38
N ALA A 43 18.00 -1.97 13.12
CA ALA A 43 19.06 -1.14 12.55
C ALA A 43 20.42 -1.70 12.91
N ASP A 44 21.33 -1.69 11.94
CA ASP A 44 22.76 -1.84 12.18
C ASP A 44 23.32 -0.49 12.67
N GLU A 45 24.38 -0.50 13.49
CA GLU A 45 24.92 0.69 14.18
C GLU A 45 25.30 1.86 13.24
N GLU A 46 25.49 1.59 11.95
CA GLU A 46 25.88 2.58 10.94
C GLU A 46 24.70 3.29 10.26
N ASN A 47 23.46 2.80 10.39
CA ASN A 47 22.32 3.32 9.64
C ASN A 47 21.51 4.35 10.46
N GLU A 48 21.48 5.61 10.01
CA GLU A 48 20.64 6.67 10.59
C GLU A 48 19.13 6.43 10.39
N SER A 49 18.77 5.67 9.35
CA SER A 49 17.38 5.32 9.03
C SER A 49 17.28 3.99 8.30
N VAL A 50 16.14 3.31 8.45
CA VAL A 50 15.79 2.10 7.70
C VAL A 50 14.51 2.34 6.92
N ARG A 51 14.52 1.97 5.63
CA ARG A 51 13.34 2.03 4.77
C ARG A 51 12.77 0.63 4.56
N MET A 52 11.45 0.52 4.63
CA MET A 52 10.74 -0.73 4.41
C MET A 52 9.64 -0.50 3.38
N TRP A 53 9.52 -1.43 2.45
CA TRP A 53 8.52 -1.41 1.39
C TRP A 53 7.53 -2.53 1.60
N PHE A 54 6.26 -2.20 1.47
CA PHE A 54 5.16 -3.15 1.53
C PHE A 54 4.37 -3.03 0.24
N TRP A 55 4.08 -4.19 -0.35
CA TRP A 55 3.50 -4.30 -1.68
C TRP A 55 2.09 -4.89 -1.59
N LEU A 56 1.17 -4.32 -2.34
CA LEU A 56 -0.16 -4.86 -2.58
C LEU A 56 -0.28 -5.19 -4.07
N ASP A 57 -0.57 -6.44 -4.39
CA ASP A 57 -0.81 -6.87 -5.77
C ASP A 57 -2.25 -6.55 -6.19
N LEU A 58 -2.39 -5.85 -7.32
CA LEU A 58 -3.69 -5.49 -7.90
C LEU A 58 -4.15 -6.49 -8.99
N ASN A 59 -3.32 -7.44 -9.40
CA ASN A 59 -3.61 -8.43 -10.44
C ASN A 59 -4.46 -9.63 -9.95
N GLN A 60 -5.41 -9.39 -9.05
CA GLN A 60 -6.31 -10.45 -8.59
C GLN A 60 -7.43 -10.72 -9.61
N GLU A 61 -8.04 -11.91 -9.53
CA GLU A 61 -9.07 -12.40 -10.48
C GLU A 61 -10.28 -11.46 -10.62
N ASP A 62 -10.52 -10.57 -9.66
CA ASP A 62 -11.66 -9.64 -9.65
C ASP A 62 -11.22 -8.18 -9.53
N ARG A 63 -10.68 -7.64 -10.63
CA ARG A 63 -10.17 -6.26 -10.73
C ARG A 63 -11.22 -5.19 -10.40
N GLN A 64 -12.50 -5.46 -10.65
CA GLN A 64 -13.58 -4.52 -10.32
C GLN A 64 -13.73 -4.32 -8.80
N LYS A 65 -13.42 -5.36 -8.00
CA LYS A 65 -13.40 -5.24 -6.54
C LYS A 65 -12.21 -4.45 -6.00
N MET A 66 -11.20 -4.17 -6.82
CA MET A 66 -10.02 -3.41 -6.43
C MET A 66 -10.21 -1.90 -6.57
N LEU A 67 -11.27 -1.45 -7.25
CA LEU A 67 -11.54 -0.03 -7.48
C LEU A 67 -12.16 0.64 -6.25
N GLY A 68 -11.75 1.88 -6.02
CA GLY A 68 -12.24 2.72 -4.93
C GLY A 68 -11.17 3.01 -3.89
N ASN A 69 -11.62 3.46 -2.71
CA ASN A 69 -10.75 3.96 -1.67
C ASN A 69 -10.25 2.82 -0.78
N TRP A 70 -8.94 2.64 -0.77
CA TRP A 70 -8.22 1.74 0.10
C TRP A 70 -7.76 2.47 1.36
N LYS A 71 -7.51 1.67 2.40
CA LYS A 71 -6.95 2.15 3.66
C LYS A 71 -5.78 1.25 4.05
N ILE A 72 -4.70 1.87 4.52
CA ILE A 72 -3.50 1.24 5.01
C ILE A 72 -3.37 1.57 6.49
N GLN A 73 -3.11 0.57 7.33
CA GLN A 73 -2.79 0.77 8.75
C GLN A 73 -1.41 0.21 9.05
N LEU A 74 -0.59 1.00 9.73
CA LEU A 74 0.72 0.59 10.22
C LEU A 74 0.64 0.29 11.71
N LEU A 75 1.12 -0.87 12.09
CA LEU A 75 1.32 -1.27 13.47
C LEU A 75 2.80 -1.57 13.73
N ILE A 76 3.29 -1.21 14.91
CA ILE A 76 4.62 -1.57 15.40
C ILE A 76 4.44 -2.22 16.76
N ASP A 77 5.01 -3.40 16.97
CA ASP A 77 4.82 -4.19 18.20
C ASP A 77 3.33 -4.48 18.53
N GLY A 78 2.47 -4.45 17.51
CA GLY A 78 1.01 -4.60 17.64
C GLY A 78 0.26 -3.31 18.00
N ASP A 79 0.96 -2.21 18.28
CA ASP A 79 0.36 -0.91 18.55
C ASP A 79 0.06 -0.16 17.26
N TYR A 80 -1.11 0.50 17.21
CA TYR A 80 -1.49 1.36 16.09
C TYR A 80 -0.61 2.62 16.05
N ILE A 81 0.04 2.86 14.91
CA ILE A 81 0.94 4.00 14.72
C ILE A 81 0.34 5.04 13.79
N LEU A 82 -0.10 4.62 12.60
CA LEU A 82 -0.68 5.53 11.61
C LEU A 82 -1.67 4.81 10.69
N GLU A 83 -2.45 5.62 9.99
CA GLU A 83 -3.33 5.22 8.91
C GLU A 83 -3.14 6.16 7.72
N ASP A 84 -3.22 5.61 6.51
CA ASP A 84 -3.22 6.36 5.26
C ASP A 84 -4.26 5.77 4.29
N THR A 85 -4.59 6.51 3.24
CA THR A 85 -5.57 6.10 2.23
C THR A 85 -5.08 6.40 0.82
N PHE A 86 -5.41 5.52 -0.12
CA PHE A 86 -5.19 5.74 -1.54
C PHE A 86 -6.42 5.29 -2.33
N ALA A 87 -6.54 5.72 -3.57
CA ALA A 87 -7.65 5.33 -4.43
C ALA A 87 -7.15 4.66 -5.71
N VAL A 88 -7.81 3.58 -6.10
CA VAL A 88 -7.58 2.92 -7.39
C VAL A 88 -8.77 3.24 -8.29
N HIS A 89 -8.49 3.82 -9.44
CA HIS A 89 -9.50 4.23 -10.41
C HIS A 89 -9.20 3.65 -11.79
N HIS A 90 -10.22 3.59 -12.65
CA HIS A 90 -9.99 3.40 -14.07
C HIS A 90 -9.33 4.65 -14.66
N MET A 91 -8.34 4.46 -15.51
CA MET A 91 -7.81 5.54 -16.32
C MET A 91 -8.72 5.71 -17.55
N GLU A 92 -9.48 6.80 -17.59
CA GLU A 92 -10.17 7.22 -18.82
C GLU A 92 -9.16 7.94 -19.71
N LEU A 93 -8.84 7.33 -20.86
CA LEU A 93 -8.06 8.00 -21.90
C LEU A 93 -9.00 8.87 -22.72
N TYR A 94 -8.78 10.18 -22.69
CA TYR A 94 -9.47 11.12 -23.58
C TYR A 94 -8.76 11.14 -24.93
N SER A 95 -9.50 10.98 -26.02
CA SER A 95 -8.96 11.20 -27.36
C SER A 95 -8.72 12.70 -27.60
N SER A 96 -7.83 13.04 -28.53
CA SER A 96 -7.56 14.44 -28.95
C SER A 96 -8.81 15.19 -29.42
N ASP A 97 -9.89 14.46 -29.72
CA ASP A 97 -11.14 14.99 -30.24
C ASP A 97 -12.22 15.12 -29.14
N GLY A 98 -11.81 14.98 -27.86
CA GLY A 98 -12.65 15.24 -26.69
C GLY A 98 -13.69 14.17 -26.38
N GLN A 99 -13.57 12.98 -26.99
CA GLN A 99 -14.42 11.84 -26.65
C GLN A 99 -13.74 10.97 -25.59
N ALA A 100 -14.48 10.65 -24.53
CA ALA A 100 -14.09 9.59 -23.60
C ALA A 100 -14.09 8.26 -24.36
N LEU A 101 -12.93 7.61 -24.43
CA LEU A 101 -12.85 6.25 -24.96
C LEU A 101 -13.20 5.30 -23.81
N GLU A 102 -14.45 4.83 -23.78
CA GLU A 102 -14.75 3.60 -23.04
C GLU A 102 -14.21 2.42 -23.88
N ILE A 103 -13.14 1.79 -23.42
CA ILE A 103 -12.57 0.56 -24.01
C ILE A 103 -12.37 -0.49 -22.92
#